data_AF-A0A395I6S3-F1
#
_entry.id   AF-A0A395I6S3-F1
#
_cell.length_a   1.000
_cell.length_b   1.000
_cell.length_c   1.000
_cell.angle_alpha   90.00
_cell.angle_beta   90.00
_cell.angle_gamma   90.00
#
_symmetry.space_group_name_H-M   'P 1'
#
loop_
_entity.id
_entity.type
_entity.pdbx_description
1 polymer ?
#
loop_
_entity_poly.entity_id
_entity_poly.type
_entity_poly.pdbx_seq_one_letter_code
_entity_poly.pdbx_strand_id
1 'polypeptide(L)'
;MRTTLSPILASLANVFRIPLSQTASRPAATAALSRFNGSSNESSKKSTTAAAMSSTRQFSTTSALSKRKGGYQRPDRRITMIRYFLHHPLTPRPLRFSRNRFLRHWTIHRAWHLFQAQQRRAHHLELERQWHAMRAACEELRTGAGDGGKLFRKSMIKTGIFKDLFPIEYGRLQTESPSSEGWNHDWKRMK
;
A
#
# COMPACT_ATOMS: atom_id res chain seq x y z
N MET A 1 12.34 -43.02 -25.67
CA MET A 1 10.89 -42.86 -25.87
C MET A 1 10.46 -41.56 -25.23
N ARG A 2 10.10 -40.53 -26.02
CA ARG A 2 9.66 -39.23 -25.49
C ARG A 2 8.16 -39.29 -25.27
N THR A 3 7.70 -39.15 -24.04
CA THR A 3 6.27 -39.13 -23.69
C THR A 3 5.70 -37.75 -24.00
N THR A 4 4.85 -37.67 -25.01
CA THR A 4 4.10 -36.47 -25.36
C THR A 4 2.92 -36.33 -24.40
N LEU A 5 2.97 -35.33 -23.52
CA LEU A 5 1.84 -35.00 -22.65
C LEU A 5 0.70 -34.41 -23.48
N SER A 6 -0.53 -34.84 -23.21
CA SER A 6 -1.72 -34.41 -23.96
C SER A 6 -2.02 -32.91 -23.71
N PRO A 7 -2.50 -32.18 -24.73
CA PRO A 7 -2.69 -30.73 -24.67
C PRO A 7 -3.72 -30.30 -23.60
N ILE A 8 -4.67 -31.20 -23.27
CA ILE A 8 -5.66 -30.99 -22.21
C ILE A 8 -4.98 -30.97 -20.83
N LEU A 9 -3.99 -31.85 -20.61
CA LEU A 9 -3.25 -31.93 -19.35
C LEU A 9 -2.29 -30.74 -19.19
N ALA A 10 -1.70 -30.26 -20.29
CA ALA A 10 -0.90 -29.04 -20.33
C ALA A 10 -1.74 -27.78 -20.05
N SER A 11 -2.98 -27.73 -20.53
CA SER A 11 -3.91 -26.60 -20.30
C SER A 11 -4.35 -26.51 -18.84
N LEU A 12 -4.67 -27.65 -18.21
CA LEU A 12 -5.03 -27.70 -16.78
C LEU A 12 -3.87 -27.30 -15.86
N ALA A 13 -2.63 -27.66 -16.22
CA ALA A 13 -1.44 -27.25 -15.48
C ALA A 13 -1.19 -25.72 -15.52
N ASN A 14 -1.70 -25.01 -16.54
CA ASN A 14 -1.60 -23.56 -16.63
C ASN A 14 -2.69 -22.81 -15.84
N VAL A 15 -3.86 -23.44 -15.65
CA VAL A 15 -4.98 -22.87 -14.86
C VAL A 15 -4.76 -23.06 -13.35
N PHE A 16 -4.18 -24.20 -12.97
CA PHE A 16 -3.73 -24.45 -11.61
C PHE A 16 -2.21 -24.28 -11.55
N ARG A 17 -1.73 -23.03 -11.56
CA ARG A 17 -0.38 -22.73 -11.03
C ARG A 17 -0.36 -23.12 -9.55
N ILE A 18 -0.12 -24.40 -9.28
CA ILE A 18 0.33 -24.89 -7.98
C ILE A 18 1.80 -24.49 -7.96
N PRO A 19 2.22 -23.47 -7.19
CA PRO A 19 3.63 -23.27 -6.96
C PRO A 19 4.10 -24.50 -6.18
N LEU A 20 4.84 -25.39 -6.83
CA LEU A 20 5.77 -26.24 -6.11
C LEU A 20 6.68 -25.26 -5.37
N SER A 21 6.54 -25.23 -4.06
CA SER A 21 7.25 -24.34 -3.16
C SER A 21 8.75 -24.56 -3.31
N GLN A 22 9.39 -23.76 -4.17
CA GLN A 22 10.79 -23.43 -3.96
C GLN A 22 10.80 -22.45 -2.79
N THR A 23 11.26 -22.93 -1.64
CA THR A 23 11.53 -22.12 -0.47
C THR A 23 12.54 -21.04 -0.86
N ALA A 24 12.08 -19.81 -1.00
CA ALA A 24 12.97 -18.67 -1.11
C ALA A 24 13.74 -18.53 0.22
N SER A 25 14.99 -18.97 0.26
CA SER A 25 15.93 -18.60 1.30
C SER A 25 16.05 -17.09 1.31
N ARG A 26 15.66 -16.45 2.42
CA ARG A 26 15.82 -15.01 2.66
C ARG A 26 17.28 -14.63 2.42
N PRO A 27 17.61 -13.63 1.56
CA PRO A 27 18.93 -13.04 1.61
C PRO A 27 19.06 -12.26 2.92
N ALA A 28 20.05 -12.62 3.72
CA ALA A 28 20.44 -11.86 4.90
C ALA A 28 20.92 -10.48 4.45
N ALA A 29 20.22 -9.43 4.89
CA ALA A 29 20.62 -8.04 4.68
C ALA A 29 21.77 -7.69 5.62
N THR A 30 22.98 -8.18 5.35
CA THR A 30 24.21 -7.81 6.07
C THR A 30 25.40 -7.72 5.10
N ALA A 31 25.33 -6.83 4.10
CA ALA A 31 26.47 -6.53 3.25
C ALA A 31 26.33 -5.16 2.55
N ALA A 32 26.06 -4.09 3.30
CA ALA A 32 25.93 -2.75 2.72
C ALA A 32 26.60 -1.61 3.53
N LEU A 33 27.56 -1.90 4.40
CA LEU A 33 28.29 -0.88 5.17
C LEU A 33 29.78 -1.22 5.27
N SER A 34 30.49 -1.16 4.14
CA SER A 34 31.96 -1.17 4.15
C SER A 34 32.54 -0.36 2.99
N ARG A 35 31.91 0.75 2.61
CA ARG A 35 32.33 1.54 1.44
C ARG A 35 32.46 3.04 1.65
N PHE A 36 32.63 3.48 2.89
CA PHE A 36 33.05 4.85 3.19
C PHE A 36 34.09 4.82 4.31
N ASN A 37 35.37 4.79 3.93
CA ASN A 37 36.32 5.76 4.44
C ASN A 37 37.64 5.65 3.67
N GLY A 38 37.86 6.63 2.79
CA GLY A 38 39.17 6.95 2.25
C GLY A 38 39.99 7.74 3.26
N SER A 39 41.26 7.35 3.39
CA SER A 39 42.47 8.20 3.34
C SER A 39 42.45 9.58 4.02
N SER A 40 43.29 9.76 5.04
CA SER A 40 44.48 10.64 4.98
C SER A 40 45.35 10.56 6.25
N ASN A 41 46.64 10.90 6.05
CA ASN A 41 47.81 11.07 6.93
C ASN A 41 47.52 11.66 8.35
N GLU A 42 48.34 11.53 9.40
CA GLU A 42 49.79 11.73 9.47
C GLU A 42 50.35 11.37 10.88
N SER A 43 51.59 10.85 10.90
CA SER A 43 52.64 10.99 11.93
C SER A 43 52.47 10.57 13.42
N SER A 44 53.46 9.78 13.87
CA SER A 44 54.33 10.04 15.04
C SER A 44 54.38 8.96 16.13
N LYS A 45 55.58 8.35 16.20
CA LYS A 45 56.31 7.80 17.37
C LYS A 45 56.09 6.35 17.80
N LYS A 46 57.26 5.70 17.92
CA LYS A 46 57.56 4.35 18.42
C LYS A 46 57.51 4.30 19.95
N SER A 47 57.02 3.19 20.51
CA SER A 47 57.58 2.47 21.67
C SER A 47 56.78 1.16 21.87
N THR A 48 57.34 0.00 21.53
CA THR A 48 57.93 -0.97 22.47
C THR A 48 57.15 -1.16 23.78
N THR A 49 56.28 -2.17 23.84
CA THR A 49 56.49 -3.42 24.60
C THR A 49 55.21 -4.26 24.56
N ALA A 50 55.40 -5.53 24.23
CA ALA A 50 54.35 -6.53 24.18
C ALA A 50 53.91 -6.88 25.62
N ALA A 51 52.64 -6.64 25.91
CA ALA A 51 51.91 -7.38 26.93
C ALA A 51 50.58 -7.78 26.30
N ALA A 52 50.52 -9.05 25.86
CA ALA A 52 49.30 -9.68 25.38
C ALA A 52 48.33 -9.84 26.55
N MET A 53 47.55 -8.79 26.82
CA MET A 53 46.27 -8.96 27.51
C MET A 53 45.23 -9.25 26.45
N SER A 54 44.84 -10.51 26.36
CA SER A 54 43.64 -10.96 25.67
C SER A 54 42.41 -10.27 26.26
N SER A 55 42.17 -9.03 25.85
CA SER A 55 40.92 -8.33 26.07
C SER A 55 39.91 -8.95 25.10
N THR A 56 39.16 -9.93 25.60
CA THR A 56 37.89 -10.32 24.99
C THR A 56 36.99 -9.10 25.01
N ARG A 57 37.04 -8.30 23.93
CA ARG A 57 36.17 -7.15 23.73
C ARG A 57 34.74 -7.69 23.78
N GLN A 58 34.04 -7.38 24.86
CA GLN A 58 32.61 -7.63 24.98
C GLN A 58 31.92 -6.75 23.94
N PHE A 59 31.54 -7.36 22.83
CA PHE A 59 30.75 -6.70 21.78
C PHE A 59 29.29 -6.61 22.24
N SER A 60 29.04 -5.85 23.30
CA SER A 60 27.70 -5.48 23.74
C SER A 60 27.54 -3.98 23.55
N THR A 61 26.72 -3.59 22.58
CA THR A 61 26.35 -2.20 22.28
C THR A 61 25.38 -1.59 23.31
N THR A 62 25.10 -2.29 24.42
CA THR A 62 24.25 -1.80 25.50
C THR A 62 25.13 -1.20 26.60
N SER A 63 25.05 0.11 26.78
CA SER A 63 25.75 0.82 27.87
C SER A 63 25.39 0.21 29.24
N ALA A 64 26.40 -0.02 30.09
CA ALA A 64 26.17 -0.49 31.45
C ALA A 64 25.32 0.54 32.22
N LEU A 65 24.11 0.16 32.63
CA LEU A 65 23.22 1.06 33.35
C LEU A 65 23.80 1.41 34.72
N SER A 66 24.09 2.70 34.93
CA SER A 66 24.44 3.24 36.25
C SER A 66 23.31 2.97 37.26
N LYS A 67 23.68 2.55 38.47
CA LYS A 67 22.75 2.32 39.59
C LYS A 67 21.99 3.61 39.91
N ARG A 68 20.68 3.64 39.68
CA ARG A 68 19.84 4.81 39.97
C ARG A 68 19.73 4.99 41.49
N LYS A 69 20.23 6.11 42.02
CA LYS A 69 20.08 6.52 43.42
C LYS A 69 18.75 7.29 43.55
N GLY A 70 17.72 6.64 44.09
CA GLY A 70 16.39 7.22 44.28
C GLY A 70 15.30 6.23 43.88
N GLY A 71 14.28 6.08 44.73
CA GLY A 71 13.19 5.11 44.57
C GLY A 71 12.49 5.20 43.21
N TYR A 72 11.95 4.07 42.77
CA TYR A 72 11.29 3.88 41.48
C TYR A 72 10.22 4.96 41.22
N GLN A 73 10.55 5.99 40.43
CA GLN A 73 9.57 6.93 39.91
C GLN A 73 8.56 6.16 39.07
N ARG A 74 7.26 6.31 39.36
CA ARG A 74 6.22 5.63 38.58
C ARG A 74 6.41 5.97 37.11
N PRO A 75 6.53 4.97 36.21
CA PRO A 75 6.74 5.24 34.80
C PRO A 75 5.57 6.07 34.29
N ASP A 76 5.86 7.12 33.51
CA ASP A 76 4.83 7.98 32.92
C ASP A 76 3.77 7.11 32.24
N ARG A 77 2.50 7.38 32.55
CA ARG A 77 1.35 6.66 32.01
C ARG A 77 1.33 6.73 30.48
N ARG A 78 1.80 7.84 29.88
CA ARG A 78 1.94 7.99 28.42
C ARG A 78 2.95 6.98 27.87
N ILE A 79 4.13 6.88 28.49
CA ILE A 79 5.17 5.92 28.08
C ILE A 79 4.68 4.49 28.27
N THR A 80 3.97 4.20 29.35
CA THR A 80 3.37 2.88 29.61
C THR A 80 2.33 2.52 28.54
N MET A 81 1.49 3.46 28.14
CA MET A 81 0.47 3.28 27.11
C MET A 81 1.07 3.12 25.70
N ILE A 82 2.11 3.91 25.39
CA ILE A 82 2.89 3.75 24.15
C ILE A 82 3.52 2.36 24.09
N ARG A 83 4.16 1.91 25.18
CA ARG A 83 4.75 0.56 25.26
C ARG A 83 3.68 -0.53 25.13
N TYR A 84 2.52 -0.34 25.73
CA TYR A 84 1.40 -1.27 25.63
C TYR A 84 0.87 -1.40 24.20
N PHE A 85 0.65 -0.30 23.48
CA PHE A 85 0.18 -0.34 22.09
C PHE A 85 1.25 -0.82 21.10
N LEU A 86 2.53 -0.50 21.35
CA LEU A 86 3.63 -0.93 20.48
C LEU A 86 3.96 -2.42 20.64
N HIS A 87 3.87 -2.93 21.87
CA HIS A 87 4.20 -4.31 22.21
C HIS A 87 2.99 -5.01 22.84
N HIS A 88 1.85 -4.94 22.14
CA HIS A 88 0.61 -5.45 22.69
C HIS A 88 0.60 -7.00 22.73
N PRO A 89 0.55 -7.62 23.91
CA PRO A 89 0.56 -9.09 24.02
C PRO A 89 -0.75 -9.76 23.57
N LEU A 90 -1.81 -8.99 23.29
CA LEU A 90 -3.10 -9.53 22.81
C LEU A 90 -3.15 -9.77 21.30
N THR A 91 -2.02 -9.70 20.59
CA THR A 91 -1.99 -10.19 19.20
C THR A 91 -2.21 -11.71 19.23
N PRO A 92 -3.38 -12.21 18.76
CA PRO A 92 -3.65 -13.62 18.84
C PRO A 92 -2.68 -14.38 17.95
N ARG A 93 -2.39 -15.63 18.31
CA ARG A 93 -1.56 -16.50 17.46
C ARG A 93 -2.22 -16.66 16.08
N PRO A 94 -1.42 -16.84 15.00
CA PRO A 94 -1.97 -17.08 13.66
C PRO A 94 -2.99 -18.22 13.65
N LEU A 95 -4.09 -17.98 12.93
CA LEU A 95 -5.22 -18.89 12.89
C LEU A 95 -4.84 -20.19 12.16
N ARG A 96 -5.10 -21.34 12.80
CA ARG A 96 -4.87 -22.67 12.23
C ARG A 96 -6.19 -23.25 11.75
N PHE A 97 -6.31 -23.49 10.44
CA PHE A 97 -7.49 -24.08 9.84
C PHE A 97 -7.34 -25.60 9.65
N SER A 98 -8.42 -26.35 9.85
CA SER A 98 -8.53 -27.72 9.35
C SER A 98 -8.64 -27.69 7.82
N ARG A 99 -8.34 -28.82 7.16
CA ARG A 99 -8.34 -28.92 5.69
C ARG A 99 -9.63 -28.43 5.04
N ASN A 100 -10.80 -28.92 5.48
CA ASN A 100 -12.09 -28.52 4.93
C ASN A 100 -12.40 -27.03 5.17
N ARG A 101 -12.03 -26.48 6.34
CA ARG A 101 -12.19 -25.06 6.64
C ARG A 101 -11.29 -24.19 5.77
N PHE A 102 -10.04 -24.62 5.56
CA PHE A 102 -9.08 -23.94 4.68
C PHE A 102 -9.58 -23.92 3.24
N LEU A 103 -10.10 -25.04 2.72
CA LEU A 103 -10.67 -25.10 1.36
C LEU A 103 -11.87 -24.16 1.20
N ARG A 104 -12.80 -24.13 2.16
CA ARG A 104 -13.93 -23.17 2.13
C ARG A 104 -13.45 -21.73 2.10
N HIS A 105 -12.52 -21.38 2.98
CA HIS A 105 -11.93 -20.04 3.02
C HIS A 105 -11.25 -19.68 1.70
N TRP A 106 -10.47 -20.60 1.14
CA TRP A 106 -9.79 -20.41 -0.15
C TRP A 106 -10.76 -20.18 -1.29
N THR A 107 -11.85 -20.95 -1.36
CA THR A 107 -12.89 -20.79 -2.38
C THR A 107 -13.58 -19.43 -2.27
N ILE A 108 -13.99 -19.02 -1.06
CA ILE A 108 -14.62 -17.71 -0.82
C ILE A 108 -13.66 -16.59 -1.20
N HIS A 109 -12.40 -16.68 -0.77
CA HIS A 109 -11.37 -15.69 -1.11
C HIS A 109 -11.17 -15.59 -2.63
N ARG A 110 -11.12 -16.72 -3.34
CA ARG A 110 -10.97 -16.71 -4.80
C ARG A 110 -12.20 -16.13 -5.50
N ALA A 111 -13.40 -16.48 -5.05
CA ALA A 111 -14.65 -15.93 -5.56
C ALA A 111 -14.70 -14.40 -5.36
N TRP A 112 -14.29 -13.92 -4.19
CA TRP A 112 -14.18 -12.48 -3.91
C TRP A 112 -13.21 -11.78 -4.86
N HIS A 113 -12.02 -12.32 -5.08
CA HIS A 113 -11.06 -11.75 -6.05
C HIS A 113 -11.63 -11.70 -7.46
N LEU A 114 -12.34 -12.73 -7.88
CA LEU A 114 -12.99 -12.78 -9.19
C LEU A 114 -14.07 -11.71 -9.31
N PHE A 115 -14.93 -11.58 -8.29
CA PHE A 115 -15.97 -10.56 -8.20
C PHE A 115 -15.37 -9.14 -8.25
N GLN A 116 -14.31 -8.88 -7.49
CA GLN A 116 -13.61 -7.59 -7.52
C GLN A 116 -13.00 -7.30 -8.90
N ALA A 117 -12.45 -8.31 -9.58
CA ALA A 117 -11.92 -8.14 -10.94
C ALA A 117 -13.02 -7.82 -11.94
N GLN A 118 -14.20 -8.46 -11.81
CA GLN A 118 -15.37 -8.15 -12.62
C GLN A 118 -15.88 -6.73 -12.37
N GLN A 119 -16.00 -6.31 -11.12
CA GLN A 119 -16.41 -4.94 -10.77
C GLN A 119 -15.46 -3.88 -11.35
N ARG A 120 -14.14 -4.07 -11.20
CA ARG A 120 -13.15 -3.15 -11.79
C ARG A 120 -13.28 -3.08 -13.31
N ARG A 121 -13.45 -4.23 -13.98
CA ARG A 121 -13.66 -4.27 -15.43
C ARG A 121 -14.93 -3.52 -15.84
N ALA A 122 -16.04 -3.76 -15.15
CA ALA A 122 -17.31 -3.08 -15.41
C ALA A 122 -17.16 -1.56 -15.25
N HIS A 123 -16.51 -1.12 -14.17
CA HIS A 123 -16.23 0.30 -13.95
C HIS A 123 -15.36 0.92 -15.05
N HIS A 124 -14.31 0.22 -15.49
CA HIS A 124 -13.45 0.70 -16.58
C HIS A 124 -14.23 0.81 -17.90
N LEU A 125 -15.05 -0.19 -18.24
CA LEU A 125 -15.88 -0.15 -19.45
C LEU A 125 -16.90 0.99 -19.41
N GLU A 126 -17.47 1.29 -18.24
CA GLU A 126 -18.40 2.41 -18.10
C GLU A 126 -17.68 3.76 -18.26
N LEU A 127 -16.47 3.92 -17.71
CA LEU A 127 -15.64 5.11 -17.93
C LEU A 127 -15.25 5.26 -19.39
N GLU A 128 -14.86 4.18 -20.07
CA GLU A 128 -14.58 4.16 -21.51
C GLU A 128 -15.82 4.56 -22.31
N ARG A 129 -17.01 4.01 -21.97
CA ARG A 129 -18.28 4.36 -22.61
C ARG A 129 -18.59 5.85 -22.47
N GLN A 130 -18.45 6.40 -21.27
CA GLN A 130 -18.65 7.84 -21.01
C GLN A 130 -17.66 8.69 -21.82
N TRP A 131 -16.38 8.30 -21.84
CA TRP A 131 -15.36 9.01 -22.60
C TRP A 131 -15.64 8.97 -24.11
N HIS A 132 -16.03 7.81 -24.66
CA HIS A 132 -16.41 7.69 -26.07
C HIS A 132 -17.61 8.55 -26.41
N ALA A 133 -18.63 8.59 -25.56
CA ALA A 133 -19.81 9.44 -25.75
C ALA A 133 -19.43 10.94 -25.73
N MET A 134 -18.63 11.36 -24.75
CA MET A 134 -18.13 12.74 -24.66
C MET A 134 -17.31 13.13 -25.90
N ARG A 135 -16.43 12.22 -26.36
CA ARG A 135 -15.61 12.44 -27.55
C ARG A 135 -16.46 12.58 -28.80
N ALA A 136 -17.44 11.70 -29.01
CA ALA A 136 -18.35 11.77 -30.16
C ALA A 136 -19.11 13.10 -30.20
N ALA A 137 -19.68 13.52 -29.06
CA ALA A 137 -20.36 14.81 -28.94
C ALA A 137 -19.42 16.01 -29.22
N CYS A 138 -18.17 15.95 -28.77
CA CYS A 138 -17.18 16.99 -29.07
C CYS A 138 -16.79 17.05 -30.55
N GLU A 139 -16.68 15.90 -31.22
CA GLU A 139 -16.44 15.85 -32.67
C GLU A 139 -17.62 16.43 -33.45
N GLU A 140 -18.86 16.11 -33.04
CA GLU A 140 -20.07 16.69 -33.61
C GLU A 140 -20.10 18.22 -33.45
N LEU A 141 -19.75 18.74 -32.26
CA LEU A 141 -19.62 20.19 -32.04
C LEU A 141 -18.51 20.84 -32.86
N ARG A 142 -17.47 20.09 -33.24
CA ARG A 142 -16.33 20.61 -33.99
C ARG A 142 -16.63 20.75 -35.47
N THR A 143 -17.38 19.81 -36.05
CA THR A 143 -17.63 19.76 -37.50
C THR A 143 -19.10 19.94 -37.89
N GLY A 144 -20.05 19.50 -37.06
CA GLY A 144 -21.47 19.42 -37.38
C GLY A 144 -22.29 20.68 -37.09
N ALA A 145 -21.84 21.54 -36.17
CA ALA A 145 -22.62 22.71 -35.74
C ALA A 145 -22.60 23.90 -36.72
N GLY A 146 -21.86 23.83 -37.83
CA GLY A 146 -21.80 24.89 -38.85
C GLY A 146 -21.14 26.21 -38.40
N ASP A 147 -20.60 26.25 -37.18
CA ASP A 147 -20.04 27.45 -36.52
C ASP A 147 -18.51 27.56 -36.67
N GLY A 148 -17.91 26.71 -37.52
CA GLY A 148 -16.46 26.58 -37.68
C GLY A 148 -15.73 26.08 -36.43
N GLY A 149 -16.42 25.40 -35.50
CA GLY A 149 -15.87 24.86 -34.26
C GLY A 149 -15.68 25.90 -33.15
N LYS A 150 -16.45 26.99 -33.17
CA LYS A 150 -16.40 28.06 -32.14
C LYS A 150 -16.89 27.54 -30.79
N LEU A 151 -18.00 26.81 -30.76
CA LEU A 151 -18.56 26.17 -29.56
C LEU A 151 -17.61 25.11 -29.00
N PHE A 152 -17.02 24.30 -29.87
CA PHE A 152 -15.98 23.35 -29.48
C PHE A 152 -14.81 24.05 -28.76
N ARG A 153 -14.25 25.13 -29.35
CA ARG A 153 -13.18 25.91 -28.71
C ARG A 153 -13.56 26.46 -27.34
N LYS A 154 -14.80 26.96 -27.18
CA LYS A 154 -15.32 27.43 -25.89
C LYS A 154 -15.44 26.31 -24.87
N SER A 155 -15.94 25.13 -25.27
CA SER A 155 -16.10 23.98 -24.36
C SER A 155 -14.78 23.42 -23.83
N MET A 156 -13.68 23.62 -24.57
CA MET A 156 -12.33 23.17 -24.18
C MET A 156 -11.62 24.11 -23.20
N ILE A 157 -12.20 25.28 -22.91
CA ILE A 157 -11.63 26.24 -21.97
C ILE A 157 -11.72 25.68 -20.55
N LYS A 158 -10.58 25.63 -19.84
CA LYS A 158 -10.47 25.07 -18.48
C LYS A 158 -10.42 26.12 -17.36
N THR A 159 -11.02 27.29 -17.60
CA THR A 159 -11.06 28.38 -16.61
C THR A 159 -11.82 27.94 -15.36
N GLY A 160 -11.25 28.18 -14.18
CA GLY A 160 -11.88 27.85 -12.89
C GLY A 160 -11.78 26.39 -12.45
N ILE A 161 -11.59 25.43 -13.39
CA ILE A 161 -11.60 23.98 -13.10
C ILE A 161 -10.58 23.59 -12.02
N PHE A 162 -9.37 24.14 -12.07
CA PHE A 162 -8.29 23.79 -11.13
C PHE A 162 -8.22 24.71 -9.90
N LYS A 163 -9.05 25.76 -9.84
CA LYS A 163 -9.06 26.74 -8.74
C LYS A 163 -10.28 26.56 -7.84
N ASP A 164 -11.45 26.51 -8.44
CA ASP A 164 -12.73 26.54 -7.71
C ASP A 164 -13.20 25.12 -7.33
N LEU A 165 -12.64 24.09 -7.98
CA LEU A 165 -12.91 22.66 -7.75
C LEU A 165 -14.43 22.36 -7.82
N PHE A 166 -14.89 21.32 -7.14
CA PHE A 166 -16.30 20.97 -7.01
C PHE A 166 -16.92 21.67 -5.79
N PRO A 167 -18.19 22.11 -5.85
CA PRO A 167 -18.88 22.65 -4.69
C PRO A 167 -18.93 21.64 -3.54
N ILE A 168 -18.57 22.08 -2.32
CA ILE A 168 -18.48 21.21 -1.15
C ILE A 168 -19.80 20.49 -0.82
N GLU A 169 -20.93 21.09 -1.17
CA GLU A 169 -22.26 20.51 -0.98
C GLU A 169 -22.47 19.23 -1.80
N TYR A 170 -21.82 19.09 -2.96
CA TYR A 170 -21.89 17.89 -3.80
C TYR A 170 -20.94 16.78 -3.33
N GLY A 171 -19.89 17.12 -2.57
CA GLY A 171 -18.92 16.15 -2.04
C GLY A 171 -19.44 15.27 -0.90
N ARG A 172 -20.76 15.25 -0.65
CA ARG A 172 -21.39 14.44 0.40
C ARG A 172 -21.27 12.96 0.04
N LEU A 173 -20.75 12.16 0.98
CA LEU A 173 -20.61 10.72 0.82
C LEU A 173 -21.97 10.03 0.95
N GLN A 174 -22.09 8.87 0.30
CA GLN A 174 -23.26 8.00 0.46
C GLN A 174 -23.31 7.44 1.88
N THR A 175 -24.50 7.42 2.49
CA THR A 175 -24.77 6.89 3.83
C THR A 175 -25.62 5.62 3.76
N GLU A 176 -25.48 4.74 4.74
CA GLU A 176 -26.24 3.47 4.81
C GLU A 176 -27.76 3.70 4.94
N SER A 177 -28.17 4.75 5.65
CA SER A 177 -29.57 5.18 5.76
C SER A 177 -29.72 6.64 5.34
N PRO A 178 -30.86 7.05 4.75
CA PRO A 178 -31.12 8.46 4.44
C PRO A 178 -31.27 9.29 5.72
N SER A 179 -31.13 10.60 5.60
CA SER A 179 -31.49 11.53 6.68
C SER A 179 -33.01 11.59 6.87
N SER A 180 -33.48 12.07 8.02
CA SER A 180 -34.93 12.18 8.31
C SER A 180 -35.67 13.06 7.30
N GLU A 181 -35.02 14.09 6.77
CA GLU A 181 -35.58 15.01 5.78
C GLU A 181 -35.32 14.54 4.34
N GLY A 182 -34.29 13.71 4.13
CA GLY A 182 -33.89 13.16 2.82
C GLY A 182 -33.28 14.21 1.88
N TRP A 183 -34.11 15.15 1.41
CA TRP A 183 -33.75 16.18 0.45
C TRP A 183 -34.35 17.54 0.82
N ASN A 184 -33.55 18.60 0.70
CA ASN A 184 -34.01 19.97 0.96
C ASN A 184 -34.75 20.53 -0.27
N HIS A 185 -36.08 20.51 -0.23
CA HIS A 185 -36.94 21.08 -1.28
C HIS A 185 -37.05 22.61 -1.22
N ASP A 186 -36.69 23.23 -0.10
CA ASP A 186 -36.76 24.67 0.15
C ASP A 186 -35.48 25.42 -0.21
N TRP A 187 -34.54 24.77 -0.90
CA TRP A 187 -33.27 25.39 -1.28
C TRP A 187 -33.51 26.68 -2.09
N LYS A 188 -32.91 27.77 -1.62
CA LYS A 188 -32.96 29.09 -2.27
C LYS A 188 -31.55 29.64 -2.42
N ARG A 189 -31.25 30.19 -3.59
CA ARG A 189 -30.00 30.93 -3.81
C ARG A 189 -29.98 32.13 -2.85
N MET A 190 -29.00 32.18 -1.96
CA MET A 190 -28.76 33.36 -1.13
C MET A 190 -28.52 34.57 -2.03
N LYS A 191 -29.19 35.68 -1.73
CA LYS A 191 -29.02 36.96 -2.43
C LYS A 191 -27.79 37.69 -1.92
#